data_AF-A0A1B6IGK7-F1
#
_entry.id   AF-A0A1B6IGK7-F1
#
_cell.length_a   1.000
_cell.length_b   1.000
_cell.length_c   1.000
_cell.angle_alpha   90.00
_cell.angle_beta   90.00
_cell.angle_gamma   90.00
#
_symmetry.space_group_name_H-M   'P 1'
#
loop_
_entity.id
_entity.type
_entity.pdbx_description
1 polymer ?
#
loop_
_entity_poly.entity_id
_entity_poly.type
_entity_poly.pdbx_seq_one_letter_code
_entity_poly.pdbx_strand_id
1 'polypeptide(L)'
;KALELLRAGEQGRRYLSGGLRVVHQYQDMPNYKALYWDPASSQEIPVHGCQPAMGYSFAAGTTDGPGAFPFSQNVVTANPLWDSIRNLIYGPSESQMACHYPKPIMLTTGEMTFPFEWQPSVVSTQLALVGDVALVCVPGEFTTMAGRRLRDALRQTLHFASNKNVLIVGLCNTYADYITTPEEYKVQRYEGASTIFGPYTLPLYLDIYRKLAQATLSPESRLARNEPPLDFFNDLLSLTTPVVFDFAGWSAHFGQVLLEPPETVVSGDTVLARFVSHSLLV
;
A
#
# COMPACT_ATOMS: atom_id res chain seq x y z
N LYS A 1 1.14 -25.80 -2.45
CA LYS A 1 1.17 -25.22 -3.82
C LYS A 1 2.53 -24.77 -4.34
N ALA A 2 3.25 -23.82 -3.72
CA ALA A 2 4.56 -23.35 -4.24
C ALA A 2 5.57 -24.51 -4.44
N LEU A 3 5.64 -25.40 -3.45
CA LEU A 3 6.45 -26.62 -3.53
C LEU A 3 6.01 -27.57 -4.65
N GLU A 4 4.71 -27.69 -4.91
CA GLU A 4 4.20 -28.49 -6.03
C GLU A 4 4.65 -27.91 -7.37
N LEU A 5 4.55 -26.58 -7.54
CA LEU A 5 4.97 -25.89 -8.77
C LEU A 5 6.48 -26.05 -8.99
N LEU A 6 7.29 -25.96 -7.93
CA LEU A 6 8.73 -26.18 -8.01
C LEU A 6 9.09 -27.62 -8.39
N ARG A 7 8.30 -28.59 -7.91
CA ARG A 7 8.50 -30.04 -8.12
C ARG A 7 7.87 -30.58 -9.40
N ALA A 8 7.02 -29.83 -10.11
CA ALA A 8 6.27 -30.27 -11.29
C ALA A 8 7.12 -30.60 -12.54
N GLY A 9 8.45 -30.75 -12.42
CA GLY A 9 9.32 -31.16 -13.53
C GLY A 9 9.40 -30.14 -14.67
N GLU A 10 9.76 -30.58 -15.87
CA GLU A 10 9.88 -29.72 -17.07
C GLU A 10 8.52 -29.24 -17.61
N GLN A 11 7.41 -29.93 -17.31
CA GLN A 11 6.08 -29.53 -17.79
C GLN A 11 5.50 -28.30 -17.07
N GLY A 12 6.01 -27.96 -15.88
CA GLY A 12 5.55 -26.83 -15.06
C GLY A 12 6.53 -25.68 -14.92
N ARG A 13 7.73 -25.78 -15.51
CA ARG A 13 8.82 -24.81 -15.37
C ARG A 13 9.34 -24.42 -16.75
N ARG A 14 9.71 -23.15 -16.90
CA ARG A 14 10.43 -22.68 -18.09
C ARG A 14 11.65 -21.89 -17.66
N TYR A 15 12.74 -22.05 -18.39
CA TYR A 15 13.90 -21.19 -18.23
C TYR A 15 13.54 -19.78 -18.69
N LEU A 16 13.94 -18.78 -17.91
CA LEU A 16 13.89 -17.38 -18.34
C LEU A 16 15.20 -17.09 -19.07
N SER A 17 15.08 -16.72 -20.33
CA SER A 17 16.19 -16.31 -21.18
C SER A 17 15.93 -14.91 -21.72
N GLY A 18 16.97 -14.10 -21.86
CA GLY A 18 16.89 -12.74 -22.39
C GLY A 18 17.61 -11.72 -21.50
N GLY A 19 17.45 -10.45 -21.84
CA GLY A 19 18.09 -9.36 -21.11
C GLY A 19 17.38 -8.97 -19.81
N LEU A 20 18.09 -8.22 -18.98
CA LEU A 20 17.54 -7.50 -17.83
C LEU A 20 17.40 -6.01 -18.19
N ARG A 21 16.22 -5.45 -17.93
CA ARG A 21 15.95 -4.00 -18.00
C ARG A 21 15.19 -3.58 -16.77
N VAL A 22 15.58 -2.48 -16.16
CA VAL A 22 14.89 -1.92 -14.99
C VAL A 22 14.66 -0.45 -15.25
N VAL A 23 13.42 0.00 -15.04
CA VAL A 23 13.03 1.40 -15.15
C VAL A 23 12.33 1.79 -13.86
N HIS A 24 12.69 2.95 -13.33
CA HIS A 24 12.15 3.52 -12.10
C HIS A 24 11.87 5.01 -12.33
N GLN A 25 10.80 5.50 -11.71
CA GLN A 25 10.46 6.92 -11.69
C GLN A 25 9.68 7.25 -10.41
N TYR A 26 10.00 8.39 -9.78
CA TYR A 26 9.16 8.98 -8.74
C TYR A 26 7.96 9.69 -9.35
N GLN A 27 6.80 9.59 -8.72
CA GLN A 27 5.57 10.19 -9.22
C GLN A 27 4.95 11.07 -8.16
N ASP A 28 4.83 12.36 -8.45
CA ASP A 28 3.96 13.28 -7.72
C ASP A 28 2.51 12.95 -8.10
N MET A 29 1.87 12.11 -7.28
CA MET A 29 0.55 11.57 -7.57
C MET A 29 -0.55 12.64 -7.58
N PRO A 30 -0.61 13.59 -6.61
CA PRO A 30 -1.57 14.68 -6.65
C PRO A 30 -1.51 15.51 -7.94
N ASN A 31 -0.32 15.75 -8.49
CA ASN A 31 -0.17 16.56 -9.70
C ASN A 31 -0.13 15.75 -11.01
N TYR A 32 -0.11 14.42 -10.93
CA TYR A 32 -0.10 13.56 -12.10
C TYR A 32 -1.43 13.64 -12.87
N LYS A 33 -1.35 13.70 -14.20
CA LYS A 33 -2.50 13.80 -15.10
C LYS A 33 -2.49 12.67 -16.12
N ALA A 34 -3.67 12.14 -16.43
CA ALA A 34 -3.87 11.12 -17.45
C ALA A 34 -5.21 11.30 -18.16
N LEU A 35 -5.42 10.55 -19.24
CA LEU A 35 -6.73 10.35 -19.84
C LEU A 35 -7.36 9.08 -19.29
N TYR A 36 -8.64 9.16 -18.95
CA TYR A 36 -9.43 8.03 -18.48
C TYR A 36 -10.65 7.86 -19.38
N TRP A 37 -10.84 6.66 -19.92
CA TRP A 37 -12.10 6.31 -20.58
C TRP A 37 -13.18 6.15 -19.53
N ASP A 38 -14.12 7.09 -19.48
CA ASP A 38 -15.28 7.01 -18.60
C ASP A 38 -16.39 6.19 -19.26
N PRO A 39 -16.73 5.00 -18.72
CA PRO A 39 -17.79 4.18 -19.28
C PRO A 39 -19.17 4.84 -19.22
N ALA A 40 -19.40 5.77 -18.29
CA ALA A 40 -20.70 6.43 -18.14
C ALA A 40 -20.97 7.44 -19.26
N SER A 41 -19.97 8.26 -19.62
CA SER A 41 -20.06 9.21 -20.73
C SER A 41 -19.62 8.63 -22.08
N SER A 42 -18.98 7.46 -22.12
CA SER A 42 -18.37 6.88 -23.32
C SER A 42 -17.38 7.83 -24.00
N GLN A 43 -16.57 8.51 -23.20
CA GLN A 43 -15.56 9.47 -23.66
C GLN A 43 -14.28 9.36 -22.84
N GLU A 44 -13.16 9.75 -23.44
CA GLU A 44 -11.93 10.01 -22.69
C GLU A 44 -12.02 11.37 -22.02
N ILE A 45 -11.84 11.39 -20.70
CA ILE A 45 -11.84 12.60 -19.89
C ILE A 45 -10.46 12.80 -19.26
N PRO A 46 -9.97 14.05 -19.14
CA PRO A 46 -8.77 14.33 -18.39
C PRO A 46 -9.04 14.13 -16.89
N VAL A 47 -8.14 13.41 -16.24
CA VAL A 47 -8.20 13.12 -14.80
C VAL A 47 -6.86 13.43 -14.15
N HIS A 48 -6.87 13.68 -12.85
CA HIS A 48 -5.68 13.91 -12.04
C HIS A 48 -5.81 13.25 -10.65
N GLY A 49 -4.70 13.16 -9.93
CA GLY A 49 -4.70 12.65 -8.55
C GLY A 49 -5.20 13.71 -7.56
N CYS A 50 -5.66 13.27 -6.40
CA CYS A 50 -6.00 14.14 -5.29
C CYS A 50 -4.85 14.22 -4.28
N GLN A 51 -4.81 15.29 -3.48
CA GLN A 51 -4.01 15.30 -2.25
C GLN A 51 -4.45 14.13 -1.35
N PRO A 52 -3.53 13.41 -0.70
CA PRO A 52 -3.89 12.18 0.00
C PRO A 52 -4.97 12.41 1.06
N ALA A 53 -5.95 11.51 1.10
CA ALA A 53 -7.01 11.54 2.10
C ALA A 53 -7.60 10.15 2.38
N MET A 54 -7.90 9.89 3.65
CA MET A 54 -8.56 8.66 4.09
C MET A 54 -10.04 8.89 4.39
N GLY A 55 -10.88 7.95 3.98
CA GLY A 55 -12.32 8.02 4.19
C GLY A 55 -12.76 7.42 5.53
N TYR A 56 -14.01 7.66 5.93
CA TYR A 56 -14.57 7.11 7.17
C TYR A 56 -14.43 5.58 7.31
N SER A 57 -14.63 4.83 6.23
CA SER A 57 -14.52 3.36 6.27
C SER A 57 -13.10 2.84 6.54
N PHE A 58 -12.06 3.69 6.50
CA PHE A 58 -10.71 3.34 6.94
C PHE A 58 -10.72 2.92 8.42
N ALA A 59 -11.38 3.70 9.28
CA ALA A 59 -11.40 3.43 10.71
C ALA A 59 -12.27 2.21 11.09
N ALA A 60 -13.02 1.63 10.15
CA ALA A 60 -13.80 0.41 10.35
C ALA A 60 -12.95 -0.87 10.32
N GLY A 61 -11.73 -0.81 9.76
CA GLY A 61 -10.90 -1.98 9.52
C GLY A 61 -11.57 -3.00 8.58
N THR A 62 -11.12 -4.24 8.63
CA THR A 62 -11.65 -5.35 7.80
C THR A 62 -12.16 -6.51 8.67
N THR A 63 -12.66 -7.57 8.02
CA THR A 63 -12.98 -8.83 8.71
C THR A 63 -11.76 -9.52 9.29
N ASP A 64 -10.56 -9.21 8.78
CA ASP A 64 -9.29 -9.80 9.20
C ASP A 64 -8.63 -9.01 10.35
N GLY A 65 -9.13 -7.81 10.62
CA GLY A 65 -8.69 -6.91 11.68
C GLY A 65 -9.71 -5.78 11.84
N PRO A 66 -10.72 -5.93 12.70
CA PRO A 66 -11.74 -4.89 12.87
C PRO A 66 -11.13 -3.64 13.50
N GLY A 67 -11.64 -2.47 13.10
CA GLY A 67 -11.26 -1.20 13.71
C GLY A 67 -11.67 -1.10 15.18
N ALA A 68 -10.98 -0.26 15.95
CA ALA A 68 -11.19 -0.10 17.39
C ALA A 68 -12.41 0.78 17.77
N PHE A 69 -13.06 1.40 16.80
CA PHE A 69 -14.11 2.40 16.99
C PHE A 69 -15.40 1.97 16.23
N PRO A 70 -16.60 2.52 16.56
CA PRO A 70 -17.88 2.07 15.97
C PRO A 70 -18.08 2.58 14.52
N PHE A 71 -17.08 2.42 13.66
CA PHE A 71 -17.16 2.68 12.24
C PHE A 71 -17.62 1.42 11.50
N SER A 72 -18.34 1.63 10.40
CA SER A 72 -18.74 0.55 9.48
C SER A 72 -18.11 0.81 8.12
N GLN A 73 -17.92 -0.26 7.34
CA GLN A 73 -17.52 -0.12 5.94
C GLN A 73 -18.71 0.34 5.09
N ASN A 74 -18.43 0.80 3.86
CA ASN A 74 -19.44 1.26 2.89
C ASN A 74 -20.13 2.58 3.29
N VAL A 75 -19.42 3.44 4.01
CA VAL A 75 -19.88 4.77 4.40
C VAL A 75 -19.59 5.76 3.27
N VAL A 76 -20.66 6.25 2.63
CA VAL A 76 -20.62 7.27 1.56
C VAL A 76 -21.22 8.61 1.99
N THR A 77 -21.75 8.69 3.22
CA THR A 77 -22.31 9.91 3.82
C THR A 77 -21.50 10.30 5.04
N ALA A 78 -21.16 11.58 5.16
CA ALA A 78 -20.43 12.07 6.32
C ALA A 78 -21.29 12.03 7.60
N ASN A 79 -20.65 11.86 8.76
CA ASN A 79 -21.34 11.84 10.05
C ASN A 79 -21.15 13.21 10.74
N PRO A 80 -22.21 13.98 10.98
CA PRO A 80 -22.11 15.34 11.53
C PRO A 80 -21.33 15.45 12.85
N LEU A 81 -21.40 14.44 13.71
CA LEU A 81 -20.67 14.41 14.98
C LEU A 81 -19.15 14.31 14.74
N TRP A 82 -18.76 13.38 13.87
CA TRP A 82 -17.35 13.16 13.54
C TRP A 82 -16.78 14.27 12.68
N ASP A 83 -17.58 14.86 11.79
CA ASP A 83 -17.18 16.04 11.02
C ASP A 83 -16.90 17.21 11.96
N SER A 84 -17.69 17.39 13.02
CA SER A 84 -17.47 18.44 14.01
C SER A 84 -16.16 18.23 14.79
N ILE A 85 -15.86 16.99 15.19
CA ILE A 85 -14.60 16.64 15.88
C ILE A 85 -13.40 16.82 14.95
N ARG A 86 -13.49 16.36 13.70
CA ARG A 86 -12.45 16.51 12.67
C ARG A 86 -12.20 17.99 12.37
N ASN A 87 -13.26 18.77 12.13
CA ASN A 87 -13.15 20.19 11.74
C ASN A 87 -12.61 21.07 12.88
N LEU A 88 -12.77 20.66 14.14
CA LEU A 88 -12.15 21.34 15.28
C LEU A 88 -10.61 21.22 15.28
N ILE A 89 -10.07 20.20 14.61
CA ILE A 89 -8.63 19.94 14.51
C ILE A 89 -8.10 20.44 13.16
N TYR A 90 -8.62 19.89 12.05
CA TYR A 90 -8.31 20.31 10.67
C TYR A 90 -9.31 19.67 9.68
N GLY A 91 -10.19 20.48 9.07
CA GLY A 91 -11.17 20.00 8.09
C GLY A 91 -10.64 20.02 6.64
N PRO A 92 -11.11 19.13 5.74
CA PRO A 92 -10.72 19.13 4.33
C PRO A 92 -11.24 20.35 3.59
N SER A 93 -10.47 20.84 2.63
CA SER A 93 -10.92 21.89 1.71
C SER A 93 -12.06 21.42 0.79
N GLU A 94 -12.84 22.36 0.25
CA GLU A 94 -13.90 22.05 -0.73
C GLU A 94 -13.36 21.38 -2.00
N SER A 95 -12.18 21.81 -2.47
CA SER A 95 -11.52 21.22 -3.64
C SER A 95 -11.11 19.77 -3.37
N GLN A 96 -10.64 19.46 -2.17
CA GLN A 96 -10.28 18.09 -1.80
C GLN A 96 -11.52 17.20 -1.65
N MET A 97 -12.58 17.69 -1.02
CA MET A 97 -13.87 16.97 -0.96
C MET A 97 -14.41 16.68 -2.36
N ALA A 98 -14.35 17.66 -3.27
CA ALA A 98 -14.78 17.48 -4.65
C ALA A 98 -13.91 16.46 -5.40
N CYS A 99 -12.59 16.51 -5.24
CA CYS A 99 -11.66 15.56 -5.87
C CYS A 99 -11.89 14.12 -5.41
N HIS A 100 -12.18 13.94 -4.12
CA HIS A 100 -12.34 12.63 -3.50
C HIS A 100 -13.73 12.01 -3.67
N TYR A 101 -14.71 12.76 -4.16
CA TYR A 101 -16.08 12.29 -4.28
C TYR A 101 -16.17 10.88 -4.92
N PRO A 102 -16.95 9.93 -4.36
CA PRO A 102 -17.92 10.08 -3.27
C PRO A 102 -17.37 9.79 -1.86
N LYS A 103 -16.04 9.71 -1.66
CA LYS A 103 -15.44 9.42 -0.36
C LYS A 103 -15.77 10.53 0.66
N PRO A 104 -16.43 10.22 1.78
CA PRO A 104 -16.49 11.14 2.91
C PRO A 104 -15.12 11.12 3.60
N ILE A 105 -14.37 12.22 3.52
CA ILE A 105 -13.02 12.32 4.06
C ILE A 105 -13.08 12.33 5.60
N MET A 106 -12.39 11.39 6.24
CA MET A 106 -12.16 11.40 7.69
C MET A 106 -10.85 12.10 8.04
N LEU A 107 -9.78 11.83 7.30
CA LEU A 107 -8.45 12.43 7.51
C LEU A 107 -7.95 13.04 6.20
N THR A 108 -7.67 14.34 6.21
CA THR A 108 -7.07 15.10 5.10
C THR A 108 -5.54 15.09 5.21
N THR A 109 -4.95 13.92 5.12
CA THR A 109 -3.51 13.71 5.37
C THR A 109 -2.59 14.51 4.45
N GLY A 110 -3.04 14.84 3.23
CA GLY A 110 -2.31 15.69 2.29
C GLY A 110 -2.35 17.19 2.60
N GLU A 111 -3.29 17.63 3.43
CA GLU A 111 -3.34 19.01 3.93
C GLU A 111 -2.78 19.11 5.37
N MET A 112 -2.48 17.98 6.01
CA MET A 112 -1.88 17.87 7.32
C MET A 112 -0.36 17.67 7.18
N THR A 113 0.39 18.78 7.24
CA THR A 113 1.85 18.78 7.05
C THR A 113 2.65 19.06 8.33
N PHE A 114 1.97 19.26 9.46
CA PHE A 114 2.62 19.46 10.76
C PHE A 114 2.59 18.18 11.61
N PRO A 115 3.71 17.76 12.23
CA PRO A 115 5.06 18.32 12.07
C PRO A 115 5.75 17.91 10.75
N PHE A 116 5.23 16.91 10.05
CA PHE A 116 5.66 16.42 8.73
C PHE A 116 4.44 15.96 7.93
N GLU A 117 4.60 15.59 6.66
CA GLU A 117 3.53 15.01 5.84
C GLU A 117 3.01 13.70 6.45
N TRP A 118 1.69 13.56 6.60
CA TRP A 118 1.09 12.39 7.25
C TRP A 118 0.99 11.17 6.32
N GLN A 119 0.93 11.39 5.01
CA GLN A 119 0.95 10.37 3.96
C GLN A 119 1.77 10.86 2.76
N PRO A 120 2.41 9.95 1.99
CA PRO A 120 3.27 10.36 0.89
C PRO A 120 2.47 10.94 -0.27
N SER A 121 2.93 12.08 -0.80
CA SER A 121 2.44 12.63 -2.08
C SER A 121 3.27 12.14 -3.28
N VAL A 122 4.55 11.85 -3.04
CA VAL A 122 5.48 11.31 -4.06
C VAL A 122 5.72 9.83 -3.81
N VAL A 123 5.46 8.98 -4.81
CA VAL A 123 5.60 7.52 -4.72
C VAL A 123 6.64 6.96 -5.68
N SER A 124 7.24 5.83 -5.31
CA SER A 124 8.19 5.11 -6.15
C SER A 124 7.49 4.12 -7.07
N THR A 125 7.65 4.28 -8.39
CA THR A 125 7.14 3.32 -9.38
C THR A 125 8.28 2.65 -10.14
N GLN A 126 8.23 1.32 -10.25
CA GLN A 126 9.33 0.55 -10.84
C GLN A 126 8.81 -0.67 -11.61
N LEU A 127 9.47 -0.95 -12.74
CA LEU A 127 9.25 -2.15 -13.53
C LEU A 127 10.60 -2.77 -13.91
N ALA A 128 10.74 -4.07 -13.65
CA ALA A 128 11.89 -4.87 -14.07
C ALA A 128 11.44 -5.92 -15.08
N LEU A 129 12.01 -5.89 -16.28
CA LEU A 129 11.81 -6.87 -17.33
C LEU A 129 12.98 -7.86 -17.32
N VAL A 130 12.67 -9.14 -17.07
CA VAL A 130 13.61 -10.26 -17.02
C VAL A 130 13.24 -11.25 -18.11
N GLY A 131 13.92 -11.17 -19.26
CA GLY A 131 13.51 -11.90 -20.46
C GLY A 131 12.11 -11.46 -20.89
N ASP A 132 11.14 -12.38 -20.81
CA ASP A 132 9.72 -12.16 -21.13
C ASP A 132 8.83 -12.11 -19.88
N VAL A 133 9.38 -11.85 -18.68
CA VAL A 133 8.64 -11.64 -17.44
C VAL A 133 8.82 -10.21 -16.96
N ALA A 134 7.71 -9.52 -16.67
CA ALA A 134 7.72 -8.21 -16.04
C ALA A 134 7.38 -8.33 -14.55
N LEU A 135 8.30 -7.88 -13.69
CA LEU A 135 8.08 -7.65 -12.27
C LEU A 135 7.67 -6.20 -12.10
N VAL A 136 6.45 -5.98 -11.61
CA VAL A 136 5.83 -4.66 -11.49
C VAL A 136 5.71 -4.31 -10.02
N CYS A 137 6.67 -3.54 -9.53
CA CYS A 137 6.73 -3.10 -8.13
C CYS A 137 5.72 -1.96 -7.94
N VAL A 138 4.62 -2.25 -7.24
CA VAL A 138 3.54 -1.28 -6.97
C VAL A 138 3.60 -0.75 -5.53
N PRO A 139 3.50 0.58 -5.32
CA PRO A 139 3.70 1.21 -4.02
C PRO A 139 2.45 1.17 -3.14
N GLY A 140 1.87 -0.02 -2.95
CA GLY A 140 0.66 -0.20 -2.15
C GLY A 140 -0.02 -1.54 -2.40
N GLU A 141 -1.30 -1.58 -2.05
CA GLU A 141 -2.15 -2.77 -2.06
C GLU A 141 -3.20 -2.68 -3.17
N PHE A 142 -2.88 -3.25 -4.34
CA PHE A 142 -3.83 -3.35 -5.43
C PHE A 142 -4.90 -4.39 -5.11
N THR A 143 -6.17 -4.02 -5.26
CA THR A 143 -7.26 -5.01 -5.24
C THR A 143 -7.10 -6.02 -6.37
N THR A 144 -7.87 -7.11 -6.28
CA THR A 144 -7.87 -8.16 -7.30
C THR A 144 -8.14 -7.60 -8.70
N MET A 145 -9.15 -6.75 -8.88
CA MET A 145 -9.45 -6.21 -10.21
C MET A 145 -8.48 -5.10 -10.64
N ALA A 146 -7.98 -4.28 -9.70
CA ALA A 146 -6.93 -3.33 -10.00
C ALA A 146 -5.68 -4.03 -10.55
N GLY A 147 -5.23 -5.09 -9.88
CA GLY A 147 -4.09 -5.91 -10.32
C GLY A 147 -4.34 -6.58 -11.68
N ARG A 148 -5.53 -7.14 -11.92
CA ARG A 148 -5.90 -7.73 -13.23
C ARG A 148 -5.83 -6.70 -14.36
N ARG A 149 -6.42 -5.50 -14.16
CA ARG A 149 -6.38 -4.42 -15.16
C ARG A 149 -4.95 -3.97 -15.47
N LEU A 150 -4.10 -3.89 -14.44
CA LEU A 150 -2.67 -3.56 -14.63
C LEU A 150 -1.94 -4.65 -15.41
N ARG A 151 -2.15 -5.93 -15.07
CA ARG A 151 -1.55 -7.06 -15.81
C ARG A 151 -1.96 -7.06 -17.28
N ASP A 152 -3.23 -6.81 -17.57
CA ASP A 152 -3.75 -6.79 -18.94
C ASP A 152 -3.22 -5.59 -19.73
N ALA A 153 -3.16 -4.41 -19.11
CA ALA A 153 -2.58 -3.22 -19.72
C ALA A 153 -1.11 -3.46 -20.11
N LEU A 154 -0.30 -4.00 -19.19
CA LEU A 154 1.12 -4.23 -19.45
C LEU A 154 1.38 -5.41 -20.38
N ARG A 155 0.53 -6.44 -20.35
CA ARG A 155 0.57 -7.52 -21.34
C ARG A 155 0.45 -6.95 -22.76
N GLN A 156 -0.50 -6.03 -22.97
CA GLN A 156 -0.70 -5.38 -24.27
C GLN A 156 0.51 -4.52 -24.65
N THR A 157 1.00 -3.69 -23.73
CA THR A 157 2.14 -2.80 -23.96
C THR A 157 3.45 -3.54 -24.25
N LEU A 158 3.71 -4.66 -23.55
CA LEU A 158 4.92 -5.48 -23.72
C LEU A 158 4.75 -6.58 -24.78
N HIS A 159 3.60 -6.65 -25.44
CA HIS A 159 3.26 -7.66 -26.44
C HIS A 159 3.41 -9.11 -25.94
N PHE A 160 3.16 -9.35 -24.66
CA PHE A 160 3.24 -10.69 -24.08
C PHE A 160 2.07 -11.58 -24.53
N ALA A 161 2.38 -12.84 -24.79
CA ALA A 161 1.37 -13.86 -25.12
C ALA A 161 0.38 -14.10 -23.96
N SER A 162 0.81 -13.90 -22.72
CA SER A 162 -0.02 -14.11 -21.52
C SER A 162 0.19 -13.01 -20.49
N ASN A 163 -0.90 -12.57 -19.84
CA ASN A 163 -0.83 -11.70 -18.67
C ASN A 163 -0.19 -12.39 -17.45
N LYS A 164 0.00 -13.72 -17.50
CA LYS A 164 0.74 -14.50 -16.49
C LYS A 164 2.20 -14.06 -16.35
N ASN A 165 2.76 -13.49 -17.41
CA ASN A 165 4.12 -12.97 -17.44
C ASN A 165 4.28 -11.60 -16.77
N VAL A 166 3.18 -10.94 -16.41
CA VAL A 166 3.20 -9.70 -15.62
C VAL A 166 2.93 -10.05 -14.17
N LEU A 167 3.93 -9.95 -13.30
CA LEU A 167 3.85 -10.25 -11.87
C LEU A 167 3.74 -8.94 -11.10
N ILE A 168 2.60 -8.74 -10.42
CA ILE A 168 2.41 -7.60 -9.53
C ILE A 168 3.11 -7.92 -8.21
N VAL A 169 4.08 -7.08 -7.84
CA VAL A 169 4.81 -7.16 -6.57
C VAL A 169 4.33 -5.98 -5.73
N GLY A 170 3.40 -6.25 -4.82
CA GLY A 170 2.81 -5.24 -3.93
C GLY A 170 3.77 -4.81 -2.81
N LEU A 171 3.38 -3.75 -2.10
CA LEU A 171 4.11 -3.23 -0.93
C LEU A 171 5.59 -2.94 -1.24
N CYS A 172 5.87 -2.43 -2.45
CA CYS A 172 7.22 -2.20 -2.90
C CYS A 172 7.63 -0.73 -2.77
N ASN A 173 8.83 -0.50 -2.22
CA ASN A 173 9.53 0.80 -2.10
C ASN A 173 8.85 1.84 -1.19
N THR A 174 7.61 2.18 -1.46
CA THR A 174 6.79 3.16 -0.71
C THR A 174 5.45 2.53 -0.42
N TYR A 175 4.91 2.73 0.79
CA TYR A 175 3.56 2.31 1.12
C TYR A 175 2.62 3.51 1.00
N ALA A 176 1.71 3.46 0.03
CA ALA A 176 0.68 4.48 -0.22
C ALA A 176 -0.73 3.86 -0.18
N ASP A 177 -0.95 2.96 0.79
CA ASP A 177 -2.22 2.29 1.07
C ASP A 177 -2.81 1.52 -0.13
N TYR A 178 -4.13 1.58 -0.31
CA TYR A 178 -4.87 0.71 -1.22
C TYR A 178 -5.05 1.35 -2.59
N ILE A 179 -5.15 0.50 -3.61
CA ILE A 179 -5.49 0.91 -4.97
C ILE A 179 -6.68 0.09 -5.43
N THR A 180 -7.84 0.74 -5.46
CA THR A 180 -9.10 0.18 -5.97
C THR A 180 -9.34 0.58 -7.42
N THR A 181 -10.20 -0.15 -8.13
CA THR A 181 -10.76 0.35 -9.40
C THR A 181 -11.73 1.51 -9.13
N PRO A 182 -12.02 2.40 -10.12
CA PRO A 182 -13.02 3.45 -9.94
C PRO A 182 -14.41 2.93 -9.51
N GLU A 183 -14.77 1.72 -9.92
CA GLU A 183 -16.03 1.06 -9.55
C GLU A 183 -16.01 0.56 -8.11
N GLU A 184 -14.92 -0.08 -7.68
CA GLU A 184 -14.73 -0.49 -6.28
C GLU A 184 -14.64 0.73 -5.35
N TYR A 185 -13.97 1.81 -5.79
CA TYR A 185 -13.84 3.05 -5.04
C TYR A 185 -15.20 3.66 -4.68
N LYS A 186 -16.16 3.65 -5.61
CA LYS A 186 -17.51 4.21 -5.38
C LYS A 186 -18.26 3.54 -4.24
N VAL A 187 -17.94 2.27 -3.94
CA VAL A 187 -18.56 1.51 -2.84
C VAL A 187 -18.05 2.00 -1.49
N GLN A 188 -16.83 2.54 -1.40
CA GLN A 188 -16.25 3.03 -0.14
C GLN A 188 -16.25 1.99 0.99
N ARG A 189 -15.90 0.74 0.67
CA ARG A 189 -15.38 -0.21 1.67
C ARG A 189 -14.01 0.23 2.20
N TYR A 190 -13.40 -0.55 3.08
CA TYR A 190 -12.09 -0.21 3.67
C TYR A 190 -11.07 0.18 2.59
N GLU A 191 -10.92 -0.64 1.54
CA GLU A 191 -9.94 -0.43 0.47
C GLU A 191 -10.24 0.83 -0.34
N GLY A 192 -11.52 1.13 -0.58
CA GLY A 192 -11.95 2.36 -1.28
C GLY A 192 -11.73 3.61 -0.44
N ALA A 193 -11.96 3.53 0.87
CA ALA A 193 -11.66 4.62 1.80
C ALA A 193 -10.15 4.83 1.98
N SER A 194 -9.36 3.77 1.88
CA SER A 194 -7.90 3.78 1.92
C SER A 194 -7.25 3.98 0.54
N THR A 195 -8.01 4.28 -0.52
CA THR A 195 -7.45 4.67 -1.81
C THR A 195 -7.15 6.17 -1.81
N ILE A 196 -5.93 6.53 -1.43
CA ILE A 196 -5.63 7.87 -0.91
C ILE A 196 -5.55 8.98 -1.97
N PHE A 197 -5.29 8.68 -3.25
CA PHE A 197 -5.22 9.70 -4.31
C PHE A 197 -6.53 9.87 -5.10
N GLY A 198 -7.66 9.37 -4.56
CA GLY A 198 -8.99 9.57 -5.13
C GLY A 198 -9.44 8.50 -6.13
N PRO A 199 -10.59 8.71 -6.81
CA PRO A 199 -11.25 7.68 -7.63
C PRO A 199 -10.43 7.24 -8.85
N TYR A 200 -9.51 8.10 -9.32
CA TYR A 200 -8.69 7.84 -10.50
C TYR A 200 -7.30 7.29 -10.18
N THR A 201 -7.02 6.92 -8.92
CA THR A 201 -5.72 6.35 -8.50
C THR A 201 -5.25 5.21 -9.40
N LEU A 202 -6.10 4.19 -9.65
CA LEU A 202 -5.74 3.10 -10.56
C LEU A 202 -5.52 3.58 -12.02
N PRO A 203 -6.44 4.34 -12.66
CA PRO A 203 -6.20 4.92 -13.98
C PRO A 203 -4.85 5.62 -14.14
N LEU A 204 -4.42 6.42 -13.15
CA LEU A 204 -3.12 7.07 -13.16
C LEU A 204 -1.99 6.04 -13.14
N TYR A 205 -2.04 5.05 -12.25
CA TYR A 205 -1.04 3.98 -12.23
C TYR A 205 -1.01 3.17 -13.53
N LEU A 206 -2.15 2.90 -14.17
CA LEU A 206 -2.17 2.22 -15.48
C LEU A 206 -1.40 3.03 -16.53
N ASP A 207 -1.57 4.35 -16.57
CA ASP A 207 -0.82 5.23 -17.47
C ASP A 207 0.68 5.24 -17.13
N ILE A 208 1.03 5.41 -15.85
CA ILE A 208 2.43 5.41 -15.37
C ILE A 208 3.14 4.11 -15.77
N TYR A 209 2.57 2.95 -15.45
CA TYR A 209 3.23 1.68 -15.72
C TYR A 209 3.28 1.36 -17.21
N ARG A 210 2.33 1.84 -18.03
CA ARG A 210 2.47 1.75 -19.50
C ARG A 210 3.68 2.52 -19.99
N LYS A 211 3.91 3.73 -19.48
CA LYS A 211 5.11 4.52 -19.82
C LYS A 211 6.39 3.83 -19.37
N LEU A 212 6.43 3.27 -18.15
CA LEU A 212 7.56 2.47 -17.68
C LEU A 212 7.82 1.25 -18.57
N ALA A 213 6.76 0.52 -18.96
CA ALA A 213 6.87 -0.62 -19.84
C ALA A 213 7.37 -0.23 -21.24
N GLN A 214 6.87 0.85 -21.83
CA GLN A 214 7.36 1.37 -23.11
C GLN A 214 8.85 1.74 -23.04
N ALA A 215 9.28 2.37 -21.94
CA ALA A 215 10.68 2.71 -21.74
C ALA A 215 11.58 1.46 -21.65
N THR A 216 11.06 0.31 -21.20
CA THR A 216 11.83 -0.95 -21.19
C THR A 216 12.07 -1.51 -22.60
N LEU A 217 11.21 -1.19 -23.56
CA LEU A 217 11.31 -1.62 -24.96
C LEU A 217 12.23 -0.73 -25.80
N SER A 218 12.46 0.51 -25.36
CA SER A 218 13.20 1.53 -26.10
C SER A 218 14.46 1.96 -25.34
N PRO A 219 15.66 1.42 -25.68
CA PRO A 219 16.91 1.72 -24.97
C PRO A 219 17.27 3.22 -24.91
N GLU A 220 16.80 4.00 -25.86
CA GLU A 220 17.03 5.45 -25.96
C GLU A 220 16.04 6.27 -25.11
N SER A 221 14.92 5.66 -24.69
CA SER A 221 13.90 6.30 -23.87
C SER A 221 14.30 6.27 -22.39
N ARG A 222 15.23 7.15 -22.02
CA ARG A 222 15.52 7.41 -20.60
C ARG A 222 14.44 8.31 -20.04
N LEU A 223 13.59 7.75 -19.19
CA LEU A 223 12.69 8.55 -18.38
C LEU A 223 13.49 9.34 -17.34
N ALA A 224 13.08 10.59 -17.09
CA ALA A 224 13.62 11.36 -15.98
C ALA A 224 13.26 10.66 -14.66
N ARG A 225 14.16 10.69 -13.67
CA ARG A 225 13.92 10.09 -12.36
C ARG A 225 12.77 10.77 -11.59
N ASN A 226 12.48 12.03 -11.92
CA ASN A 226 11.65 12.97 -11.16
C ASN A 226 12.18 13.21 -9.73
N GLU A 227 11.62 14.22 -9.05
CA GLU A 227 12.04 14.56 -7.69
C GLU A 227 11.67 13.42 -6.71
N PRO A 228 12.59 13.05 -5.79
CA PRO A 228 12.30 12.07 -4.74
C PRO A 228 11.33 12.65 -3.68
N PRO A 229 10.72 11.79 -2.82
CA PRO A 229 9.99 12.27 -1.66
C PRO A 229 10.91 13.03 -0.69
N LEU A 230 10.31 13.88 0.14
CA LEU A 230 11.02 14.59 1.21
C LEU A 230 11.63 13.60 2.22
N ASP A 231 12.81 13.94 2.72
CA ASP A 231 13.52 13.18 3.73
C ASP A 231 13.32 13.81 5.12
N PHE A 232 12.71 13.05 6.04
CA PHE A 232 12.39 13.49 7.41
C PHE A 232 13.14 12.67 8.48
N PHE A 233 14.23 11.95 8.14
CA PHE A 233 14.87 11.01 9.08
C PHE A 233 15.40 11.64 10.39
N ASN A 234 15.65 12.96 10.42
CA ASN A 234 16.19 13.64 11.60
C ASN A 234 15.12 14.31 12.48
N ASP A 235 13.86 14.36 12.05
CA ASP A 235 12.79 15.14 12.69
C ASP A 235 11.68 14.25 13.29
N LEU A 236 11.97 12.97 13.50
CA LEU A 236 11.01 12.01 14.04
C LEU A 236 10.73 12.26 15.52
N LEU A 237 9.45 12.47 15.85
CA LEU A 237 8.98 12.56 17.23
C LEU A 237 8.60 11.16 17.73
N SER A 238 9.17 10.74 18.86
CA SER A 238 8.72 9.55 19.58
C SER A 238 8.06 9.94 20.89
N LEU A 239 6.79 9.53 21.06
CA LEU A 239 6.06 9.62 22.34
C LEU A 239 6.08 8.29 23.10
N THR A 240 6.78 7.28 22.57
CA THR A 240 6.97 6.00 23.26
C THR A 240 7.94 6.22 24.41
N THR A 241 7.50 5.89 25.63
CA THR A 241 8.36 5.95 26.81
C THR A 241 9.56 5.02 26.61
N PRO A 242 10.80 5.52 26.73
CA PRO A 242 11.97 4.66 26.61
C PRO A 242 12.04 3.70 27.78
N VAL A 243 12.65 2.53 27.57
CA VAL A 243 13.04 1.65 28.68
C VAL A 243 14.18 2.33 29.43
N VAL A 244 13.93 2.69 30.70
CA VAL A 244 14.92 3.40 31.52
C VAL A 244 15.91 2.42 32.16
N PHE A 245 15.41 1.37 32.80
CA PHE A 245 16.22 0.28 33.34
C PHE A 245 15.37 -0.97 33.54
N ASP A 246 16.01 -2.14 33.46
CA ASP A 246 15.41 -3.43 33.80
C ASP A 246 15.87 -3.88 35.19
N PHE A 247 14.96 -4.50 35.94
CA PHE A 247 15.26 -5.02 37.27
C PHE A 247 14.80 -6.47 37.42
N ALA A 248 15.73 -7.35 37.76
CA ALA A 248 15.45 -8.77 37.99
C ALA A 248 14.71 -9.04 39.32
N GLY A 249 14.53 -8.02 40.16
CA GLY A 249 14.08 -8.18 41.54
C GLY A 249 15.26 -8.32 42.51
N TRP A 250 14.99 -8.19 43.80
CA TRP A 250 16.02 -8.21 44.85
C TRP A 250 16.61 -9.61 45.12
N SER A 251 15.86 -10.66 44.81
CA SER A 251 16.17 -12.05 45.16
C SER A 251 16.27 -12.96 43.94
N ALA A 252 16.31 -12.39 42.74
CA ALA A 252 16.41 -13.14 41.50
C ALA A 252 17.45 -12.52 40.56
N HIS A 253 17.85 -13.28 39.56
CA HIS A 253 18.78 -12.84 38.51
C HIS A 253 18.14 -13.06 37.15
N PHE A 254 18.55 -12.24 36.18
CA PHE A 254 18.14 -12.43 34.80
C PHE A 254 18.51 -13.85 34.31
N GLY A 255 17.57 -14.49 33.63
CA GLY A 255 17.68 -15.88 33.18
C GLY A 255 17.31 -16.93 34.24
N GLN A 256 16.97 -16.54 35.48
CA GLN A 256 16.48 -17.50 36.47
C GLN A 256 15.18 -18.15 36.01
N VAL A 257 15.10 -19.47 36.11
CA VAL A 257 13.88 -20.23 35.79
C VAL A 257 12.80 -19.96 36.84
N LEU A 258 11.64 -19.52 36.37
CA LEU A 258 10.41 -19.34 37.15
C LEU A 258 9.43 -20.50 36.98
N LEU A 259 9.49 -21.17 35.82
CA LEU A 259 8.73 -22.39 35.54
C LEU A 259 9.62 -23.32 34.72
N GLU A 260 9.99 -24.45 35.31
CA GLU A 260 10.69 -25.53 34.61
C GLU A 260 9.74 -26.25 33.64
N PRO A 261 10.23 -26.70 32.48
CA PRO A 261 9.46 -27.55 31.58
C PRO A 261 9.29 -28.97 32.19
N PRO A 262 8.31 -29.76 31.71
CA PRO A 262 8.20 -31.17 32.07
C PRO A 262 9.44 -31.97 31.65
N GLU A 263 9.89 -32.91 32.49
CA GLU A 263 11.06 -33.76 32.21
C GLU A 263 10.85 -34.71 31.02
N THR A 264 9.60 -35.09 30.76
CA THR A 264 9.22 -35.98 29.67
C THR A 264 8.07 -35.38 28.87
N VAL A 265 8.21 -35.42 27.56
CA VAL A 265 7.22 -34.92 26.61
C VAL A 265 7.09 -35.91 25.46
N VAL A 266 5.93 -35.91 24.82
CA VAL A 266 5.70 -36.69 23.60
C VAL A 266 5.61 -35.77 22.38
N SER A 267 5.76 -36.36 21.19
CA SER A 267 5.64 -35.61 19.94
C SER A 267 4.25 -34.98 19.84
N GLY A 268 4.21 -33.66 19.69
CA GLY A 268 2.98 -32.87 19.64
C GLY A 268 2.71 -32.04 20.90
N ASP A 269 3.46 -32.26 21.98
CA ASP A 269 3.32 -31.45 23.20
C ASP A 269 3.83 -30.02 23.01
N THR A 270 3.12 -29.06 23.60
CA THR A 270 3.59 -27.68 23.76
C THR A 270 4.25 -27.55 25.12
N VAL A 271 5.56 -27.30 25.13
CA VAL A 271 6.36 -27.13 26.34
C VAL A 271 6.41 -25.67 26.73
N LEU A 272 6.03 -25.34 27.98
CA LEU A 272 6.12 -24.00 28.53
C LEU A 272 7.22 -23.94 29.60
N ALA A 273 8.16 -23.02 29.43
CA ALA A 273 9.11 -22.61 30.45
C ALA A 273 9.05 -21.08 30.61
N ARG A 274 9.27 -20.57 31.83
CA ARG A 274 9.34 -19.13 32.11
C ARG A 274 10.63 -18.79 32.82
N PHE A 275 11.15 -17.62 32.52
CA PHE A 275 12.39 -17.10 33.08
C PHE A 275 12.20 -15.65 33.49
N VAL A 276 13.03 -15.18 34.42
CA VAL A 276 13.19 -13.76 34.70
C VAL A 276 13.87 -13.11 33.49
N SER A 277 13.18 -12.24 32.77
CA SER A 277 13.74 -11.51 31.62
C SER A 277 13.91 -10.03 31.93
N HIS A 278 12.81 -9.31 32.10
CA HIS A 278 12.78 -7.90 32.45
C HIS A 278 11.52 -7.57 33.25
N SER A 279 11.61 -6.54 34.09
CA SER A 279 10.46 -5.90 34.72
C SER A 279 10.35 -4.51 34.11
N LEU A 280 9.30 -4.27 33.32
CA LEU A 280 8.93 -2.92 32.90
C LEU A 280 8.42 -2.16 34.12
N LEU A 281 9.29 -1.43 34.80
CA LEU A 281 8.86 -0.23 35.49
C LEU A 281 8.69 0.83 34.40
N VAL A 282 7.45 1.01 33.95
CA VAL A 282 7.04 2.14 33.10
C VAL A 282 7.05 3.41 33.95
#